data_AF-A0A8T0KII6-F1
#
_entry.id   AF-A0A8T0KII6-F1
#
_cell.length_a   1.000
_cell.length_b   1.000
_cell.length_c   1.000
_cell.angle_alpha   90.00
_cell.angle_beta   90.00
_cell.angle_gamma   90.00
#
_symmetry.space_group_name_H-M   'P 1'
#
loop_
_entity.id
_entity.type
_entity.pdbx_description
1 polymer ?
#
loop_
_entity_poly.entity_id
_entity_poly.type
_entity_poly.pdbx_seq_one_letter_code
_entity_poly.pdbx_strand_id
1 'polypeptide(L)'
;MKADGTSVQQGFQSKGYVMGGVDGSSVELPGSCAIANVRYSTAGHSKLVSVQPFVAGYRFGSVAVAHNGNFVNYRSKLEDNGSIFNMTSDTEVVLHLIATSKHRPFLLRVVNACENLKGAYSLVFLTEDKLVAVRDPFGFRPLVMGRRKNGAMVFASETCALDLIDATYEREVNPSEVVVVDHTGIQSLCLVTHQETKQCIFEHIYFALPNYLVFRRSVYESRRKFGEILTIESPVECDVVIAVPDSGVVVVLGYAAKARVPFQQGFIRVSSTIQPDPLAATLVASGTLIGVVMGGRAPNLPSLPDSDEPHPAAASTSASMDLRDCPFVCNENVYGSRFEEMPMKRKREPKKMKYRLKQNCDLFGENEKWVRGETRVGEEN
;
A
#
# COMPACT_ATOMS: atom_id res chain seq x y z
N MET A 1 4.81 -2.84 -17.51
CA MET A 1 4.32 -3.87 -18.47
C MET A 1 3.00 -3.42 -19.05
N LYS A 2 2.67 -3.87 -20.26
CA LYS A 2 1.41 -3.52 -20.93
C LYS A 2 0.76 -4.73 -21.61
N ALA A 3 -0.52 -4.64 -21.89
CA ALA A 3 -1.25 -5.59 -22.71
C ALA A 3 -2.07 -4.85 -23.79
N ASP A 4 -2.15 -5.46 -24.96
CA ASP A 4 -2.82 -4.94 -26.16
C ASP A 4 -4.05 -5.76 -26.58
N GLY A 5 -4.48 -6.73 -25.75
CA GLY A 5 -5.54 -7.67 -26.08
C GLY A 5 -5.06 -9.00 -26.66
N THR A 6 -3.79 -9.09 -27.10
CA THR A 6 -3.24 -10.29 -27.75
C THR A 6 -1.98 -10.82 -27.07
N SER A 7 -1.19 -9.96 -26.44
CA SER A 7 0.03 -10.34 -25.75
C SER A 7 0.30 -9.43 -24.56
N VAL A 8 1.04 -9.95 -23.58
CA VAL A 8 1.60 -9.15 -22.48
C VAL A 8 3.04 -8.82 -22.84
N GLN A 9 3.32 -7.55 -23.10
CA GLN A 9 4.63 -7.10 -23.52
C GLN A 9 5.43 -6.58 -22.34
N GLN A 10 6.69 -7.02 -22.28
CA GLN A 10 7.65 -6.43 -21.38
C GLN A 10 7.88 -4.98 -21.78
N GLY A 11 7.59 -4.08 -20.84
CA GLY A 11 7.88 -2.65 -21.01
C GLY A 11 9.28 -2.34 -20.50
N PHE A 12 9.40 -1.19 -19.84
CA PHE A 12 10.67 -0.72 -19.30
C PHE A 12 10.92 -1.19 -17.86
N GLN A 13 12.17 -1.52 -17.55
CA GLN A 13 12.65 -1.82 -16.20
C GLN A 13 14.04 -1.20 -16.01
N SER A 14 14.23 -0.45 -14.92
CA SER A 14 15.54 0.11 -14.58
C SER A 14 15.78 0.09 -13.07
N LYS A 15 17.02 0.39 -12.70
CA LYS A 15 17.38 0.79 -11.35
C LYS A 15 17.37 2.31 -11.25
N GLY A 16 17.01 2.82 -10.08
CA GLY A 16 16.96 4.26 -9.80
C GLY A 16 15.54 4.77 -9.63
N TYR A 17 15.39 6.10 -9.56
CA TYR A 17 14.09 6.75 -9.51
C TYR A 17 13.35 6.61 -10.84
N VAL A 18 12.02 6.69 -10.81
CA VAL A 18 11.16 6.56 -12.00
C VAL A 18 11.61 7.51 -13.11
N MET A 19 11.91 8.77 -12.77
CA MET A 19 12.38 9.78 -13.74
C MET A 19 13.78 9.50 -14.31
N GLY A 20 14.65 8.84 -13.54
CA GLY A 20 15.96 8.43 -14.04
C GLY A 20 15.90 7.14 -14.87
N GLY A 21 14.80 6.39 -14.75
CA GLY A 21 14.53 5.21 -15.56
C GLY A 21 13.89 5.57 -16.89
N VAL A 22 12.81 6.35 -16.87
CA VAL A 22 12.06 6.68 -18.08
C VAL A 22 12.69 7.92 -18.72
N ASP A 23 13.62 7.73 -19.65
CA ASP A 23 14.04 8.78 -20.58
C ASP A 23 12.82 9.21 -21.40
N GLY A 24 12.46 10.50 -21.31
CA GLY A 24 11.29 11.09 -21.96
C GLY A 24 11.28 11.03 -23.50
N SER A 25 12.30 10.47 -24.15
CA SER A 25 12.43 10.44 -25.60
C SER A 25 12.10 9.09 -26.28
N SER A 26 11.80 7.99 -25.56
CA SER A 26 11.82 6.68 -26.24
C SER A 26 10.98 5.52 -25.67
N VAL A 27 9.94 5.77 -24.88
CA VAL A 27 9.11 4.68 -24.34
C VAL A 27 7.67 4.75 -24.85
N GLU A 28 7.47 4.43 -26.13
CA GLU A 28 6.14 4.10 -26.63
C GLU A 28 5.73 2.71 -26.13
N LEU A 29 4.81 2.69 -25.17
CA LEU A 29 4.17 1.47 -24.68
C LEU A 29 2.69 1.45 -25.08
N PRO A 30 2.35 1.31 -26.39
CA PRO A 30 0.97 1.32 -26.84
C PRO A 30 0.19 0.12 -26.29
N GLY A 31 -0.96 0.35 -25.66
CA GLY A 31 -1.80 -0.69 -25.09
C GLY A 31 -2.96 -0.09 -24.31
N SER A 32 -4.00 -0.88 -24.06
CA SER A 32 -5.16 -0.46 -23.28
C SER A 32 -5.03 -0.81 -21.80
N CYS A 33 -4.11 -1.69 -21.41
CA CYS A 33 -3.91 -2.08 -20.02
C CYS A 33 -2.43 -2.05 -19.65
N ALA A 34 -2.11 -1.65 -18.41
CA ALA A 34 -0.74 -1.60 -17.92
C ALA A 34 -0.65 -1.88 -16.41
N ILE A 35 0.49 -2.42 -15.99
CA ILE A 35 0.90 -2.51 -14.59
C ILE A 35 2.33 -2.01 -14.42
N ALA A 36 2.60 -1.40 -13.27
CA ALA A 36 3.88 -0.83 -12.87
C ALA A 36 4.17 -1.12 -11.39
N ASN A 37 5.46 -1.10 -11.05
CA ASN A 37 5.94 -1.30 -9.70
C ASN A 37 7.13 -0.37 -9.42
N VAL A 38 7.12 0.27 -8.25
CA VAL A 38 8.31 0.90 -7.67
C VAL A 38 8.83 0.00 -6.56
N ARG A 39 10.02 -0.57 -6.75
CA ARG A 39 10.57 -1.58 -5.83
C ARG A 39 11.41 -0.94 -4.72
N TYR A 40 11.01 -1.15 -3.47
CA TYR A 40 11.93 -1.04 -2.34
C TYR A 40 12.76 -2.33 -2.24
N SER A 41 14.09 -2.23 -2.24
CA SER A 41 14.92 -3.43 -2.18
C SER A 41 14.85 -4.05 -0.78
N THR A 42 14.10 -5.15 -0.65
CA THR A 42 14.02 -6.00 0.54
C THR A 42 15.17 -7.02 0.55
N ALA A 43 15.10 -8.02 1.44
CA ALA A 43 16.04 -9.14 1.47
C ALA A 43 16.22 -9.79 0.09
N GLY A 44 17.47 -10.06 -0.28
CA GLY A 44 17.87 -10.50 -1.63
C GLY A 44 18.81 -9.50 -2.30
N HIS A 45 19.44 -9.90 -3.40
CA HIS A 45 20.38 -9.02 -4.10
C HIS A 45 19.64 -7.97 -4.94
N SER A 46 20.17 -6.74 -4.96
CA SER A 46 19.72 -5.63 -5.80
C SER A 46 20.15 -5.82 -7.27
N LYS A 47 19.85 -6.98 -7.86
CA LYS A 47 20.11 -7.27 -9.28
C LYS A 47 18.96 -6.76 -10.16
N LEU A 48 19.29 -6.31 -11.37
CA LEU A 48 18.29 -5.84 -12.35
C LEU A 48 17.25 -6.92 -12.65
N VAL A 49 17.66 -8.19 -12.66
CA VAL A 49 16.76 -9.33 -12.87
C VAL A 49 15.57 -9.32 -11.90
N SER A 50 15.73 -8.79 -10.68
CA SER A 50 14.67 -8.76 -9.66
C SER A 50 13.81 -7.49 -9.69
N VAL A 51 13.88 -6.69 -10.75
CA VAL A 51 13.04 -5.51 -10.93
C VAL A 51 11.67 -5.95 -11.45
N GLN A 52 10.62 -5.55 -10.75
CA GLN A 52 9.23 -5.84 -11.11
C GLN A 52 8.67 -4.78 -12.08
N PRO A 53 7.53 -5.03 -12.77
CA PRO A 53 6.71 -6.25 -12.73
C PRO A 53 7.41 -7.45 -13.40
N PHE A 54 7.02 -8.68 -13.06
CA PHE A 54 7.53 -9.88 -13.74
C PHE A 54 6.54 -10.36 -14.79
N VAL A 55 7.05 -10.90 -15.91
CA VAL A 55 6.26 -11.49 -17.00
C VAL A 55 6.71 -12.93 -17.17
N ALA A 56 5.77 -13.86 -17.29
CA ALA A 56 6.04 -15.24 -17.62
C ALA A 56 5.05 -15.75 -18.67
N GLY A 57 5.57 -16.48 -19.66
CA GLY A 57 4.77 -17.30 -20.56
C GLY A 57 4.56 -18.69 -19.95
N TYR A 58 3.36 -19.22 -20.10
CA TYR A 58 3.00 -20.57 -19.67
C TYR A 58 1.94 -21.17 -20.60
N ARG A 59 1.51 -22.41 -20.35
CA ARG A 59 0.61 -23.16 -21.24
C ARG A 59 -0.76 -22.50 -21.54
N PHE A 60 -1.12 -21.40 -20.88
CA PHE A 60 -2.37 -20.67 -21.11
C PHE A 60 -2.17 -19.20 -21.54
N GLY A 61 -0.98 -18.83 -21.97
CA GLY A 61 -0.67 -17.48 -22.45
C GLY A 61 0.43 -16.81 -21.64
N SER A 62 0.38 -15.50 -21.53
CA SER A 62 1.32 -14.67 -20.80
C SER A 62 0.64 -13.97 -19.64
N VAL A 63 1.33 -13.95 -18.50
CA VAL A 63 0.87 -13.22 -17.31
C VAL A 63 1.99 -12.34 -16.80
N ALA A 64 1.67 -11.08 -16.51
CA ALA A 64 2.51 -10.21 -15.72
C ALA A 64 1.97 -10.08 -14.29
N VAL A 65 2.86 -9.85 -13.33
CA VAL A 65 2.51 -9.61 -11.93
C VAL A 65 3.37 -8.49 -11.36
N ALA A 66 2.74 -7.63 -10.57
CA ALA A 66 3.41 -6.71 -9.67
C ALA A 66 2.91 -6.97 -8.24
N HIS A 67 3.83 -6.96 -7.29
CA HIS A 67 3.66 -7.41 -5.92
C HIS A 67 4.27 -6.44 -4.92
N ASN A 68 3.47 -6.12 -3.90
CA ASN A 68 3.89 -5.41 -2.69
C ASN A 68 3.56 -6.33 -1.51
N GLY A 69 4.59 -6.87 -0.87
CA GLY A 69 4.41 -7.86 0.17
C GLY A 69 5.62 -8.75 0.36
N ASN A 70 5.38 -9.84 1.08
CA ASN A 70 6.35 -10.91 1.27
C ASN A 70 5.63 -12.26 1.46
N PHE A 71 6.00 -13.27 0.69
CA PHE A 71 5.57 -14.66 0.93
C PHE A 71 6.53 -15.37 1.90
N VAL A 72 5.97 -16.18 2.80
CA VAL A 72 6.76 -16.91 3.81
C VAL A 72 6.99 -18.38 3.45
N ASN A 73 6.44 -18.86 2.33
CA ASN A 73 6.43 -20.29 2.00
C ASN A 73 6.47 -20.58 0.49
N TYR A 74 6.47 -21.88 0.14
CA TYR A 74 6.41 -22.50 -1.20
C TYR A 74 7.67 -22.54 -2.05
N ARG A 75 8.68 -21.69 -1.84
CA ARG A 75 9.88 -21.71 -2.69
C ARG A 75 10.57 -23.09 -2.71
N SER A 76 10.97 -23.60 -1.55
CA SER A 76 11.68 -24.91 -1.47
C SER A 76 10.85 -26.05 -2.04
N LYS A 77 9.53 -26.07 -1.79
CA LYS A 77 8.64 -27.10 -2.36
C LYS A 77 8.58 -27.06 -3.89
N LEU A 78 8.67 -25.88 -4.49
CA LEU A 78 8.69 -25.74 -5.94
C LEU A 78 10.04 -26.18 -6.51
N GLU A 79 11.14 -25.84 -5.84
CA GLU A 79 12.50 -26.31 -6.17
C GLU A 79 12.62 -27.84 -6.08
N ASP A 80 12.07 -28.47 -5.03
CA ASP A 80 12.02 -29.93 -4.87
C ASP A 80 11.24 -30.63 -5.99
N ASN A 81 10.28 -29.94 -6.60
CA ASN A 81 9.50 -30.42 -7.74
C ASN A 81 10.12 -30.03 -9.11
N GLY A 82 11.35 -29.52 -9.12
CA GLY A 82 12.10 -29.19 -10.33
C GLY A 82 11.84 -27.80 -10.92
N SER A 83 11.18 -26.91 -10.17
CA SER A 83 10.99 -25.52 -10.60
C SER A 83 12.31 -24.75 -10.49
N ILE A 84 12.68 -24.06 -11.57
CA ILE A 84 13.86 -23.20 -11.59
C ILE A 84 13.41 -21.77 -11.29
N PHE A 85 14.14 -21.11 -10.39
CA PHE A 85 13.92 -19.70 -10.06
C PHE A 85 15.08 -18.88 -10.58
N ASN A 86 14.78 -17.90 -11.44
CA ASN A 86 15.79 -16.98 -11.95
C ASN A 86 16.16 -15.91 -10.91
N MET A 87 15.30 -15.68 -9.92
CA MET A 87 15.42 -14.56 -8.99
C MET A 87 15.30 -15.00 -7.55
N THR A 88 15.85 -14.21 -6.65
CA THR A 88 15.63 -14.36 -5.20
C THR A 88 14.30 -13.73 -4.74
N SER A 89 13.58 -13.02 -5.63
CA SER A 89 12.28 -12.46 -5.27
C SER A 89 11.24 -13.57 -5.16
N ASP A 90 10.45 -13.46 -4.11
CA ASP A 90 9.27 -14.27 -3.80
C ASP A 90 8.13 -14.12 -4.82
N THR A 91 8.04 -13.01 -5.55
CA THR A 91 7.01 -12.80 -6.58
C THR A 91 7.04 -13.88 -7.70
N GLU A 92 8.19 -14.51 -7.97
CA GLU A 92 8.26 -15.62 -8.93
C GLU A 92 7.50 -16.87 -8.44
N VAL A 93 7.36 -17.04 -7.11
CA VAL A 93 6.61 -18.15 -6.49
C VAL A 93 5.14 -18.13 -6.94
N VAL A 94 4.50 -16.96 -6.95
CA VAL A 94 3.08 -16.89 -7.36
C VAL A 94 2.89 -17.23 -8.85
N LEU A 95 3.85 -16.89 -9.71
CA LEU A 95 3.83 -17.28 -11.12
C LEU A 95 3.94 -18.80 -11.29
N HIS A 96 4.85 -19.45 -10.56
CA HIS A 96 4.98 -20.91 -10.56
C HIS A 96 3.71 -21.61 -10.06
N LEU A 97 3.08 -21.10 -8.99
CA LEU A 97 1.82 -21.64 -8.49
C LEU A 97 0.68 -21.52 -9.52
N ILE A 98 0.56 -20.38 -10.20
CA ILE A 98 -0.43 -20.18 -11.27
C ILE A 98 -0.17 -21.12 -12.45
N ALA A 99 1.10 -21.29 -12.83
CA ALA A 99 1.51 -22.12 -13.96
C ALA A 99 1.23 -23.61 -13.74
N THR A 100 1.51 -24.09 -12.52
CA THR A 100 1.33 -25.50 -12.11
C THR A 100 -0.13 -25.85 -11.81
N SER A 101 -0.97 -24.87 -11.46
CA SER A 101 -2.40 -25.08 -11.20
C SER A 101 -3.11 -25.78 -12.37
N LYS A 102 -4.13 -26.61 -12.11
CA LYS A 102 -4.93 -27.28 -13.14
C LYS A 102 -6.29 -26.60 -13.41
N HIS A 103 -6.69 -25.66 -12.56
CA HIS A 103 -8.01 -25.01 -12.61
C HIS A 103 -8.20 -24.10 -13.83
N ARG A 104 -9.44 -23.92 -14.29
CA ARG A 104 -9.81 -22.97 -15.34
C ARG A 104 -11.13 -22.29 -14.96
N PRO A 105 -11.33 -20.99 -15.27
CA PRO A 105 -10.48 -20.07 -16.04
C PRO A 105 -9.27 -19.52 -15.27
N PHE A 106 -8.51 -18.56 -15.84
CA PHE A 106 -7.32 -17.92 -15.21
C PHE A 106 -7.58 -17.50 -13.76
N LEU A 107 -8.73 -16.89 -13.52
CA LEU A 107 -9.16 -16.46 -12.20
C LEU A 107 -9.07 -17.58 -11.14
N LEU A 108 -9.53 -18.80 -11.45
CA LEU A 108 -9.46 -19.91 -10.50
C LEU A 108 -8.02 -20.38 -10.22
N ARG A 109 -7.06 -20.06 -11.11
CA ARG A 109 -5.64 -20.31 -10.86
C ARG A 109 -5.05 -19.30 -9.89
N VAL A 110 -5.47 -18.04 -10.01
CA VAL A 110 -5.09 -16.98 -9.07
C VAL A 110 -5.65 -17.31 -7.69
N VAL A 111 -6.94 -17.65 -7.61
CA VAL A 111 -7.60 -18.15 -6.38
C VAL A 111 -6.79 -19.30 -5.78
N ASN A 112 -6.53 -20.35 -6.56
CA ASN A 112 -5.80 -21.53 -6.08
C ASN A 112 -4.37 -21.20 -5.63
N ALA A 113 -3.66 -20.29 -6.30
CA ALA A 113 -2.35 -19.83 -5.86
C ALA A 113 -2.46 -19.08 -4.52
N CYS A 114 -3.39 -18.13 -4.40
CA CYS A 114 -3.59 -17.32 -3.20
C CYS A 114 -4.04 -18.12 -1.97
N GLU A 115 -4.84 -19.18 -2.15
CA GLU A 115 -5.20 -20.12 -1.07
C GLU A 115 -3.99 -20.85 -0.47
N ASN A 116 -2.97 -21.08 -1.29
CA ASN A 116 -1.74 -21.74 -0.86
C ASN A 116 -0.76 -20.75 -0.23
N LEU A 117 -0.69 -19.51 -0.75
CA LEU A 117 0.26 -18.51 -0.27
C LEU A 117 0.01 -18.09 1.18
N LYS A 118 1.07 -18.15 1.99
CA LYS A 118 1.11 -17.52 3.32
C LYS A 118 2.00 -16.30 3.25
N GLY A 119 1.57 -15.22 3.88
CA GLY A 119 2.29 -13.96 3.92
C GLY A 119 1.35 -12.77 3.78
N ALA A 120 1.95 -11.61 3.56
CA ALA A 120 1.26 -10.35 3.32
C ALA A 120 1.44 -9.98 1.86
N TYR A 121 0.39 -9.60 1.14
CA TYR A 121 0.50 -9.28 -0.27
C TYR A 121 -0.66 -8.42 -0.79
N SER A 122 -0.31 -7.39 -1.54
CA SER A 122 -1.17 -6.77 -2.54
C SER A 122 -0.57 -7.12 -3.90
N LEU A 123 -1.38 -7.69 -4.79
CA LEU A 123 -0.98 -8.15 -6.11
C LEU A 123 -1.82 -7.48 -7.19
N VAL A 124 -1.19 -7.13 -8.30
CA VAL A 124 -1.90 -6.84 -9.55
C VAL A 124 -1.32 -7.71 -10.66
N PHE A 125 -2.20 -8.44 -11.34
CA PHE A 125 -1.88 -9.30 -12.48
C PHE A 125 -2.43 -8.69 -13.76
N LEU A 126 -1.68 -8.85 -14.83
CA LEU A 126 -2.09 -8.46 -16.17
C LEU A 126 -1.98 -9.66 -17.10
N THR A 127 -3.09 -10.06 -17.70
CA THR A 127 -3.10 -10.98 -18.85
C THR A 127 -3.30 -10.18 -20.14
N GLU A 128 -3.45 -10.86 -21.27
CA GLU A 128 -3.67 -10.23 -22.56
C GLU A 128 -4.90 -9.30 -22.54
N ASP A 129 -5.96 -9.68 -21.82
CA ASP A 129 -7.26 -9.02 -21.84
C ASP A 129 -7.87 -8.71 -20.45
N LYS A 130 -7.16 -9.00 -19.33
CA LYS A 130 -7.67 -8.78 -17.97
C LYS A 130 -6.65 -8.13 -17.05
N LEU A 131 -7.14 -7.25 -16.18
CA LEU A 131 -6.43 -6.75 -15.00
C LEU A 131 -7.06 -7.37 -13.75
N VAL A 132 -6.25 -8.01 -12.91
CA VAL A 132 -6.73 -8.65 -11.68
C VAL A 132 -6.00 -8.08 -10.48
N ALA A 133 -6.71 -7.55 -9.50
CA ALA A 133 -6.18 -7.08 -8.24
C ALA A 133 -6.53 -8.06 -7.12
N VAL A 134 -5.57 -8.40 -6.27
CA VAL A 134 -5.76 -9.32 -5.15
C VAL A 134 -5.16 -8.73 -3.88
N ARG A 135 -5.88 -8.85 -2.77
CA ARG A 135 -5.38 -8.48 -1.45
C ARG A 135 -5.38 -9.70 -0.51
N ASP A 136 -4.33 -9.82 0.29
CA ASP A 136 -4.16 -10.96 1.19
C ASP A 136 -5.32 -11.08 2.20
N PRO A 137 -5.54 -12.27 2.76
CA PRO A 137 -6.68 -12.51 3.66
C PRO A 137 -6.73 -11.66 4.92
N PHE A 138 -5.58 -11.15 5.39
CA PHE A 138 -5.53 -10.26 6.55
C PHE A 138 -5.62 -8.78 6.17
N GLY A 139 -5.59 -8.46 4.87
CA GLY A 139 -5.54 -7.09 4.36
C GLY A 139 -4.27 -6.35 4.77
N PHE A 140 -3.16 -7.06 4.96
CA PHE A 140 -1.96 -6.51 5.61
C PHE A 140 -1.37 -5.33 4.83
N ARG A 141 -1.22 -5.49 3.51
CA ARG A 141 -0.74 -4.41 2.62
C ARG A 141 -1.92 -3.60 2.06
N PRO A 142 -1.74 -2.28 1.85
CA PRO A 142 -2.81 -1.45 1.31
C PRO A 142 -3.00 -1.72 -0.19
N LEU A 143 -4.24 -1.59 -0.64
CA LEU A 143 -4.63 -1.63 -2.05
C LEU A 143 -5.98 -0.93 -2.19
N VAL A 144 -6.01 0.11 -3.00
CA VAL A 144 -7.20 0.92 -3.29
C VAL A 144 -7.57 0.82 -4.75
N MET A 145 -8.84 1.08 -5.04
CA MET A 145 -9.36 1.18 -6.39
C MET A 145 -10.07 2.50 -6.61
N GLY A 146 -9.94 3.02 -7.83
CA GLY A 146 -10.60 4.24 -8.28
C GLY A 146 -10.86 4.21 -9.77
N ARG A 147 -11.60 5.21 -10.25
CA ARG A 147 -12.04 5.30 -11.63
C ARG A 147 -11.81 6.69 -12.21
N ARG A 148 -11.25 6.75 -13.42
CA ARG A 148 -11.14 8.01 -14.17
C ARG A 148 -12.46 8.35 -14.86
N LYS A 149 -12.62 9.61 -15.28
CA LYS A 149 -13.83 10.11 -15.96
C LYS A 149 -14.20 9.32 -17.22
N ASN A 150 -13.23 8.74 -17.93
CA ASN A 150 -13.45 7.91 -19.13
C ASN A 150 -13.83 6.44 -18.80
N GLY A 151 -14.07 6.10 -17.53
CA GLY A 151 -14.40 4.75 -17.09
C GLY A 151 -13.19 3.86 -16.77
N ALA A 152 -11.96 4.34 -17.01
CA ALA A 152 -10.74 3.58 -16.76
C ALA A 152 -10.58 3.20 -15.29
N MET A 153 -10.37 1.91 -15.03
CA MET A 153 -10.14 1.39 -13.69
C MET A 153 -8.67 1.48 -13.31
N VAL A 154 -8.44 1.90 -12.07
CA VAL A 154 -7.11 2.10 -11.50
C VAL A 154 -7.02 1.41 -10.16
N PHE A 155 -5.95 0.65 -9.94
CA PHE A 155 -5.57 0.11 -8.64
C PHE A 155 -4.23 0.70 -8.21
N ALA A 156 -4.12 1.06 -6.94
CA ALA A 156 -2.89 1.61 -6.39
C ALA A 156 -2.63 1.16 -4.95
N SER A 157 -1.37 1.16 -4.51
CA SER A 157 -1.04 0.93 -3.09
C SER A 157 -1.62 2.03 -2.19
N GLU A 158 -1.69 3.27 -2.67
CA GLU A 158 -2.13 4.45 -1.90
C GLU A 158 -3.05 5.34 -2.75
N THR A 159 -3.93 6.10 -2.10
CA THR A 159 -4.89 7.02 -2.75
C THR A 159 -4.22 8.17 -3.50
N CYS A 160 -2.99 8.54 -3.11
CA CYS A 160 -2.20 9.58 -3.77
C CYS A 160 -2.00 9.37 -5.28
N ALA A 161 -1.84 8.11 -5.69
CA ALA A 161 -1.67 7.78 -7.09
C ALA A 161 -2.97 7.94 -7.90
N LEU A 162 -4.13 7.83 -7.24
CA LEU A 162 -5.42 8.10 -7.85
C LEU A 162 -5.62 9.60 -8.06
N ASP A 163 -5.34 10.39 -7.01
CA ASP A 163 -5.46 11.85 -7.04
C ASP A 163 -4.57 12.46 -8.14
N LEU A 164 -3.33 11.97 -8.28
CA LEU A 164 -2.37 12.47 -9.27
C LEU A 164 -2.84 12.32 -10.73
N ILE A 165 -3.72 11.35 -11.01
CA ILE A 165 -4.19 11.06 -12.38
C ILE A 165 -5.67 11.36 -12.58
N ASP A 166 -6.29 12.11 -11.66
CA ASP A 166 -7.72 12.43 -11.63
C ASP A 166 -8.61 11.18 -11.66
N ALA A 167 -8.20 10.13 -10.95
CA ALA A 167 -9.06 8.97 -10.69
C ALA A 167 -9.83 9.20 -9.39
N THR A 168 -11.16 9.17 -9.45
CA THR A 168 -12.01 9.27 -8.26
C THR A 168 -11.84 8.00 -7.43
N TYR A 169 -11.45 8.15 -6.16
CA TYR A 169 -11.38 7.04 -5.21
C TYR A 169 -12.76 6.40 -5.02
N GLU A 170 -12.85 5.09 -5.19
CA GLU A 170 -14.09 4.34 -4.96
C GLU A 170 -14.07 3.67 -3.58
N ARG A 171 -13.07 2.83 -3.31
CA ARG A 171 -12.90 2.11 -2.05
C ARG A 171 -11.54 1.40 -1.96
N GLU A 172 -11.26 0.82 -0.79
CA GLU A 172 -10.25 -0.22 -0.66
C GLU A 172 -10.68 -1.52 -1.33
N VAL A 173 -9.71 -2.26 -1.87
CA VAL A 173 -9.86 -3.69 -2.12
C VAL A 173 -9.90 -4.38 -0.76
N ASN A 174 -10.95 -5.13 -0.48
CA ASN A 174 -11.18 -5.77 0.80
C ASN A 174 -10.17 -6.91 1.03
N PRO A 175 -9.89 -7.27 2.30
CA PRO A 175 -9.16 -8.50 2.62
C PRO A 175 -9.80 -9.71 1.93
N SER A 176 -8.98 -10.63 1.42
CA SER A 176 -9.42 -11.80 0.63
C SER A 176 -10.16 -11.46 -0.67
N GLU A 177 -10.19 -10.22 -1.12
CA GLU A 177 -10.88 -9.86 -2.36
C GLU A 177 -9.98 -10.06 -3.58
N VAL A 178 -10.57 -10.63 -4.63
CA VAL A 178 -10.05 -10.70 -5.99
C VAL A 178 -10.97 -9.86 -6.87
N VAL A 179 -10.47 -8.75 -7.38
CA VAL A 179 -11.18 -7.88 -8.33
C VAL A 179 -10.65 -8.15 -9.72
N VAL A 180 -11.53 -8.48 -10.66
CA VAL A 180 -11.21 -8.70 -12.07
C VAL A 180 -11.84 -7.58 -12.89
N VAL A 181 -11.05 -6.98 -13.77
CA VAL A 181 -11.49 -5.99 -14.74
C VAL A 181 -11.17 -6.52 -16.13
N ASP A 182 -12.18 -6.62 -16.99
CA ASP A 182 -12.04 -6.96 -18.40
C ASP A 182 -13.02 -6.16 -19.27
N HIS A 183 -13.16 -6.52 -20.54
CA HIS A 183 -14.05 -5.85 -21.49
C HIS A 183 -15.55 -5.97 -21.14
N THR A 184 -15.93 -6.91 -20.27
CA THR A 184 -17.31 -7.09 -19.80
C THR A 184 -17.64 -6.24 -18.58
N GLY A 185 -16.62 -5.76 -17.86
CA GLY A 185 -16.76 -4.89 -16.70
C GLY A 185 -15.91 -5.35 -15.53
N ILE A 186 -16.45 -5.15 -14.31
CA ILE A 186 -15.76 -5.43 -13.06
C ILE A 186 -16.49 -6.56 -12.34
N GLN A 187 -15.73 -7.56 -11.90
CA GLN A 187 -16.22 -8.64 -11.05
C GLN A 187 -15.40 -8.66 -9.75
N SER A 188 -16.06 -8.92 -8.63
CA SER A 188 -15.41 -9.05 -7.33
C SER A 188 -15.76 -10.40 -6.72
N LEU A 189 -14.74 -11.12 -6.26
CA LEU A 189 -14.87 -12.41 -5.59
C LEU A 189 -14.15 -12.36 -4.25
N CYS A 190 -14.74 -12.98 -3.24
CA CYS A 190 -14.15 -13.10 -1.92
C CYS A 190 -13.62 -14.53 -1.73
N LEU A 191 -12.32 -14.67 -1.47
CA LEU A 191 -11.64 -15.96 -1.26
C LEU A 191 -11.99 -16.58 0.10
N VAL A 192 -12.12 -15.75 1.13
CA VAL A 192 -12.38 -16.15 2.52
C VAL A 192 -13.26 -15.10 3.16
N THR A 193 -14.41 -15.50 3.68
CA THR A 193 -15.44 -14.56 4.14
C THR A 193 -15.18 -13.97 5.52
N HIS A 194 -14.32 -14.57 6.35
CA HIS A 194 -14.15 -14.16 7.75
C HIS A 194 -12.72 -14.36 8.28
N GLN A 195 -11.86 -13.36 8.09
CA GLN A 195 -10.63 -13.23 8.86
C GLN A 195 -10.58 -11.88 9.58
N GLU A 196 -10.07 -11.91 10.81
CA GLU A 196 -9.73 -10.71 11.54
C GLU A 196 -8.64 -9.96 10.78
N THR A 197 -8.88 -8.70 10.42
CA THR A 197 -7.91 -7.90 9.67
C THR A 197 -6.65 -7.62 10.49
N LYS A 198 -5.47 -7.82 9.91
CA LYS A 198 -4.17 -7.50 10.51
C LYS A 198 -3.41 -6.53 9.62
N GLN A 199 -3.95 -5.32 9.52
CA GLN A 199 -3.39 -4.25 8.70
C GLN A 199 -2.05 -3.74 9.25
N CYS A 200 -1.12 -3.40 8.37
CA CYS A 200 0.24 -2.99 8.74
C CYS A 200 0.26 -1.63 9.46
N ILE A 201 0.43 -1.61 10.78
CA ILE A 201 0.54 -0.35 11.54
C ILE A 201 1.72 0.53 11.10
N PHE A 202 2.75 -0.07 10.52
CA PHE A 202 3.93 0.65 10.01
C PHE A 202 3.59 1.60 8.84
N GLU A 203 2.48 1.38 8.13
CA GLU A 203 1.97 2.35 7.15
C GLU A 203 1.63 3.67 7.84
N HIS A 204 0.94 3.63 8.98
CA HIS A 204 0.61 4.82 9.77
C HIS A 204 1.82 5.40 10.51
N ILE A 205 2.73 4.57 10.98
CA ILE A 205 3.92 5.03 11.72
C ILE A 205 4.87 5.78 10.76
N TYR A 206 5.15 5.24 9.57
CA TYR A 206 6.25 5.75 8.75
C TYR A 206 6.03 5.66 7.24
N PHE A 207 5.59 4.51 6.71
CA PHE A 207 5.67 4.24 5.26
C PHE A 207 4.75 5.12 4.41
N ALA A 208 3.49 5.29 4.81
CA ALA A 208 2.54 6.04 4.02
C ALA A 208 2.79 7.55 4.14
N LEU A 209 2.39 8.28 3.10
CA LEU A 209 2.46 9.73 3.14
C LEU A 209 1.35 10.30 4.06
N PRO A 210 1.62 11.35 4.86
CA PRO A 210 0.72 11.81 5.91
C PRO A 210 -0.60 12.38 5.38
N ASN A 211 -0.59 12.94 4.18
CA ASN A 211 -1.75 13.62 3.57
C ASN A 211 -2.83 12.68 3.01
N TYR A 212 -2.70 11.37 3.19
CA TYR A 212 -3.62 10.40 2.58
C TYR A 212 -4.30 9.47 3.59
N LEU A 213 -5.34 8.80 3.09
CA LEU A 213 -6.07 7.75 3.79
C LEU A 213 -5.44 6.40 3.49
N VAL A 214 -5.06 5.70 4.55
CA VAL A 214 -4.66 4.29 4.52
C VAL A 214 -5.52 3.55 5.53
N PHE A 215 -6.08 2.40 5.14
CA PHE A 215 -6.98 1.62 6.00
C PHE A 215 -8.15 2.46 6.55
N ARG A 216 -8.73 3.30 5.68
CA ARG A 216 -9.81 4.26 5.98
C ARG A 216 -9.49 5.25 7.11
N ARG A 217 -8.21 5.48 7.40
CA ARG A 217 -7.74 6.38 8.47
C ARG A 217 -6.75 7.39 7.93
N SER A 218 -6.86 8.62 8.41
CA SER A 218 -5.88 9.66 8.11
C SER A 218 -4.53 9.33 8.77
N VAL A 219 -3.49 9.24 7.94
CA VAL A 219 -2.12 9.03 8.41
C VAL A 219 -1.66 10.23 9.24
N TYR A 220 -2.01 11.46 8.81
CA TYR A 220 -1.73 12.69 9.55
C TYR A 220 -2.33 12.66 10.96
N GLU A 221 -3.62 12.36 11.08
CA GLU A 221 -4.30 12.32 12.38
C GLU A 221 -3.71 11.24 13.29
N SER A 222 -3.41 10.06 12.72
CA SER A 222 -2.76 8.97 13.45
C SER A 222 -1.43 9.42 14.04
N ARG A 223 -0.56 10.04 13.23
CA ARG A 223 0.76 10.52 13.66
C ARG A 223 0.66 11.63 14.69
N ARG A 224 -0.25 12.60 14.49
CA ARG A 224 -0.50 13.66 15.46
C ARG A 224 -0.92 13.06 16.81
N LYS A 225 -1.80 12.04 16.78
CA LYS A 225 -2.25 11.35 17.99
C LYS A 225 -1.14 10.59 18.70
N PHE A 226 -0.21 9.98 17.97
CA PHE A 226 0.97 9.36 18.57
C PHE A 226 1.79 10.37 19.37
N GLY A 227 1.96 11.57 18.85
CA GLY A 227 2.63 12.67 19.56
C GLY A 227 1.94 13.03 20.87
N GLU A 228 0.62 13.21 20.83
CA GLU A 228 -0.17 13.51 22.04
C GLU A 228 -0.05 12.41 23.10
N ILE A 229 -0.09 11.14 22.68
CA ILE A 229 0.05 9.99 23.57
C ILE A 229 1.45 9.97 24.21
N LEU A 230 2.50 10.19 23.42
CA LEU A 230 3.88 10.25 23.92
C LEU A 230 4.06 11.33 24.99
N THR A 231 3.42 12.49 24.84
CA THR A 231 3.44 13.53 25.87
C THR A 231 2.77 13.09 27.17
N ILE A 232 1.67 12.32 27.08
CA ILE A 232 0.95 11.82 28.25
C ILE A 232 1.74 10.73 28.96
N GLU A 233 2.30 9.79 28.20
CA GLU A 233 2.99 8.62 28.75
C GLU A 233 4.41 8.93 29.22
N SER A 234 5.06 9.93 28.64
CA SER A 234 6.45 10.28 28.94
C SER A 234 6.68 11.80 28.87
N PRO A 235 6.09 12.57 29.81
CA PRO A 235 6.30 14.01 29.89
C PRO A 235 7.71 14.33 30.41
N VAL A 236 8.26 15.44 29.93
CA VAL A 236 9.51 16.02 30.44
C VAL A 236 9.44 17.55 30.35
N GLU A 237 10.03 18.24 31.32
CA GLU A 237 10.21 19.70 31.22
C GLU A 237 11.28 19.99 30.15
N CYS A 238 10.94 20.84 29.18
CA CYS A 238 11.82 21.21 28.09
C CYS A 238 11.45 22.60 27.56
N ASP A 239 12.44 23.32 27.02
CA ASP A 239 12.25 24.66 26.47
C ASP A 239 11.66 24.63 25.06
N VAL A 240 11.95 23.55 24.31
CA VAL A 240 11.61 23.41 22.90
C VAL A 240 11.42 21.95 22.52
N VAL A 241 10.52 21.70 21.57
CA VAL A 241 10.39 20.40 20.90
C VAL A 241 10.79 20.56 19.43
N ILE A 242 11.65 19.67 18.94
CA ILE A 242 12.14 19.67 17.57
C ILE A 242 11.84 18.33 16.90
N ALA A 243 11.69 18.34 15.57
CA ALA A 243 11.48 17.13 14.79
C ALA A 243 12.74 16.71 14.04
N VAL A 244 12.95 15.40 13.92
CA VAL A 244 13.85 14.84 12.90
C VAL A 244 13.03 14.74 11.60
N PRO A 245 13.37 15.53 10.56
CA PRO A 245 12.57 15.62 9.36
C PRO A 245 12.73 14.40 8.43
N ASP A 246 11.75 14.06 7.60
CA ASP A 246 10.45 14.76 7.45
C ASP A 246 9.30 14.04 8.17
N SER A 247 9.41 12.72 8.36
CA SER A 247 8.32 11.89 8.89
C SER A 247 7.93 12.23 10.33
N GLY A 248 8.91 12.65 11.15
CA GLY A 248 8.70 12.97 12.56
C GLY A 248 7.96 14.28 12.82
N VAL A 249 7.82 15.15 11.81
CA VAL A 249 7.25 16.50 11.98
C VAL A 249 5.83 16.45 12.53
N VAL A 250 4.96 15.62 11.95
CA VAL A 250 3.54 15.54 12.36
C VAL A 250 3.38 15.02 13.79
N VAL A 251 4.20 14.03 14.18
CA VAL A 251 4.21 13.47 15.54
C VAL A 251 4.62 14.57 16.53
N VAL A 252 5.69 15.30 16.21
CA VAL A 252 6.20 16.36 17.08
C VAL A 252 5.23 17.53 17.20
N LEU A 253 4.50 17.90 16.13
CA LEU A 253 3.43 18.90 16.22
C LEU A 253 2.34 18.48 17.21
N GLY A 254 1.97 17.20 17.21
CA GLY A 254 1.05 16.64 18.21
C GLY A 254 1.61 16.71 19.63
N TYR A 255 2.89 16.35 19.80
CA TYR A 255 3.57 16.42 21.09
C TYR A 255 3.63 17.85 21.63
N ALA A 256 4.13 18.79 20.83
CA ALA A 256 4.29 20.20 21.19
C ALA A 256 2.95 20.84 21.59
N ALA A 257 1.89 20.59 20.80
CA ALA A 257 0.55 21.07 21.11
C ALA A 257 0.01 20.53 22.44
N LYS A 258 0.25 19.24 22.74
CA LYS A 258 -0.19 18.63 23.99
C LYS A 258 0.64 19.07 25.19
N ALA A 259 1.94 19.22 25.02
CA ALA A 259 2.90 19.63 26.05
C ALA A 259 2.81 21.14 26.36
N ARG A 260 2.24 21.93 25.43
CA ARG A 260 2.24 23.41 25.47
C ARG A 260 3.65 23.99 25.49
N VAL A 261 4.56 23.35 24.74
CA VAL A 261 5.95 23.78 24.54
C VAL A 261 6.09 24.18 23.07
N PRO A 262 6.83 25.27 22.74
CA PRO A 262 6.99 25.68 21.35
C PRO A 262 7.68 24.61 20.50
N PHE A 263 7.13 24.38 19.32
CA PHE A 263 7.81 23.64 18.25
C PHE A 263 8.81 24.57 17.55
N GLN A 264 10.02 24.07 17.28
CA GLN A 264 11.00 24.75 16.43
C GLN A 264 11.55 23.78 15.37
N GLN A 265 11.79 24.31 14.17
CA GLN A 265 12.47 23.57 13.11
C GLN A 265 13.98 23.55 13.38
N GLY A 266 14.42 22.68 14.29
CA GLY A 266 15.85 22.57 14.66
C GLY A 266 16.73 21.87 13.62
N PHE A 267 16.14 21.00 12.78
CA PHE A 267 16.83 20.32 11.70
C PHE A 267 16.19 20.65 10.36
N ILE A 268 17.02 20.89 9.35
CA ILE A 268 16.58 21.06 7.96
C ILE A 268 17.16 19.91 7.16
N ARG A 269 16.30 19.12 6.53
CA ARG A 269 16.75 18.06 5.63
C ARG A 269 17.33 18.71 4.37
N VAL A 270 18.58 18.37 4.04
CA VAL A 270 19.18 18.79 2.77
C VAL A 270 18.61 17.93 1.66
N SER A 271 17.93 18.55 0.69
CA SER A 271 17.61 17.91 -0.58
C SER A 271 18.81 18.07 -1.50
N SER A 272 19.57 17.00 -1.75
CA SER A 272 20.71 17.03 -2.68
C SER A 272 20.28 16.94 -4.16
N THR A 273 19.03 17.29 -4.48
CA THR A 273 18.54 17.36 -5.87
C THR A 273 18.45 18.82 -6.30
N ILE A 274 19.38 19.26 -7.13
CA ILE A 274 19.21 20.45 -7.97
C ILE A 274 18.02 20.15 -8.91
N GLN A 275 16.98 20.98 -8.83
CA GLN A 275 15.62 20.84 -9.37
C GLN A 275 15.55 20.67 -10.92
N PRO A 276 14.42 20.19 -11.53
CA PRO A 276 13.17 20.97 -11.58
C PRO A 276 11.83 20.21 -11.45
N ASP A 277 10.79 21.00 -11.17
CA ASP A 277 9.34 20.73 -11.20
C ASP A 277 8.65 20.19 -9.91
N PRO A 278 7.72 20.95 -9.28
CA PRO A 278 6.91 20.47 -8.14
C PRO A 278 6.03 19.25 -8.43
N LEU A 279 5.76 18.90 -9.69
CA LEU A 279 5.06 17.65 -10.05
C LEU A 279 5.89 16.38 -9.79
N ALA A 280 7.22 16.49 -9.69
CA ALA A 280 8.13 15.34 -9.61
C ALA A 280 8.30 14.76 -8.18
N ALA A 281 7.84 15.46 -7.15
CA ALA A 281 8.06 15.06 -5.75
C ALA A 281 7.14 13.94 -5.24
N THR A 282 6.13 13.53 -6.02
CA THR A 282 4.99 12.72 -5.53
C THR A 282 5.25 11.20 -5.50
N LEU A 283 6.38 10.69 -5.99
CA LEU A 283 6.63 9.24 -6.14
C LEU A 283 7.90 8.73 -5.48
N VAL A 284 8.33 9.35 -4.38
CA VAL A 284 9.52 8.92 -3.64
C VAL A 284 9.10 8.23 -2.34
N ALA A 285 9.21 6.90 -2.37
CA ALA A 285 9.31 5.96 -1.24
C ALA A 285 8.02 5.40 -0.60
N SER A 286 7.36 4.44 -1.28
CA SER A 286 6.55 3.41 -0.60
C SER A 286 6.06 2.28 -1.54
N GLY A 287 6.96 1.52 -2.19
CA GLY A 287 6.55 0.23 -2.80
C GLY A 287 5.34 0.29 -3.74
N THR A 288 5.14 1.41 -4.44
CA THR A 288 3.86 1.74 -5.06
C THR A 288 3.60 0.80 -6.24
N LEU A 289 2.49 0.07 -6.15
CA LEU A 289 1.89 -0.66 -7.26
C LEU A 289 0.92 0.27 -7.96
N ILE A 290 0.94 0.27 -9.28
CA ILE A 290 -0.06 0.97 -10.10
C ILE A 290 -0.51 0.00 -11.20
N GLY A 291 -1.81 -0.24 -11.30
CA GLY A 291 -2.43 -0.95 -12.42
C GLY A 291 -3.52 -0.08 -13.04
N VAL A 292 -3.54 0.05 -14.37
CA VAL A 292 -4.49 0.89 -15.12
C VAL A 292 -5.09 0.09 -16.28
N VAL A 293 -6.42 0.15 -16.43
CA VAL A 293 -7.13 -0.24 -17.67
C VAL A 293 -7.72 1.01 -18.30
N MET A 294 -7.21 1.41 -19.46
CA MET A 294 -7.81 2.42 -20.33
C MET A 294 -8.98 1.78 -21.07
N GLY A 295 -10.21 2.21 -20.73
CA GLY A 295 -11.42 1.75 -21.40
C GLY A 295 -11.36 2.00 -22.91
N GLY A 296 -11.59 0.94 -23.70
CA GLY A 296 -11.89 1.04 -25.12
C GLY A 296 -13.24 1.72 -25.34
N ARG A 297 -13.34 2.43 -26.47
CA ARG A 297 -14.47 3.27 -26.93
C ARG A 297 -15.83 2.96 -26.30
N ALA A 298 -16.41 3.97 -25.65
CA ALA A 298 -17.84 4.01 -25.38
C ALA A 298 -18.62 3.87 -26.71
N PRO A 299 -19.71 3.08 -26.76
CA PRO A 299 -20.63 3.11 -27.90
C PRO A 299 -21.24 4.51 -28.01
N ASN A 300 -21.27 5.04 -29.24
CA ASN A 300 -21.76 6.37 -29.61
C ASN A 300 -22.91 6.87 -28.73
N LEU A 301 -22.64 7.86 -27.87
CA LEU A 301 -23.70 8.74 -27.38
C LEU A 301 -24.12 9.66 -28.55
N PRO A 302 -25.42 9.89 -28.76
CA PRO A 302 -25.85 10.89 -29.72
C PRO A 302 -25.35 12.27 -29.29
N SER A 303 -24.76 13.00 -30.23
CA SER A 303 -24.34 14.39 -30.09
C SER A 303 -25.50 15.23 -29.56
N LEU A 304 -25.30 15.88 -28.40
CA LEU A 304 -26.17 16.96 -27.94
C LEU A 304 -25.99 18.16 -28.88
N PRO A 305 -27.06 18.87 -29.24
CA PRO A 305 -26.97 20.02 -30.13
C PRO A 305 -26.24 21.17 -29.45
N ASP A 306 -25.40 21.86 -30.23
CA ASP A 306 -24.77 23.13 -29.85
C ASP A 306 -25.84 24.13 -29.42
N SER A 307 -25.75 24.60 -28.18
CA SER A 307 -26.46 25.78 -27.72
C SER A 307 -25.43 26.85 -27.37
N ASP A 308 -25.21 27.73 -28.34
CA ASP A 308 -24.69 29.07 -28.14
C ASP A 308 -25.56 29.81 -27.10
N GLU A 309 -25.04 30.09 -25.91
CA GLU A 309 -25.36 31.31 -25.14
C GLU A 309 -24.26 31.61 -24.10
N PRO A 310 -24.00 32.91 -23.80
CA PRO A 310 -22.77 33.34 -23.14
C PRO A 310 -22.82 33.24 -21.61
N HIS A 311 -21.68 32.84 -21.02
CA HIS A 311 -21.42 32.85 -19.58
C HIS A 311 -21.61 34.25 -18.96
N PRO A 312 -22.39 34.42 -17.87
CA PRO A 312 -22.25 35.56 -16.99
C PRO A 312 -21.20 35.29 -15.89
N ALA A 313 -20.45 36.35 -15.59
CA ALA A 313 -19.34 36.40 -14.67
C ALA A 313 -19.69 35.94 -13.24
N ALA A 314 -18.69 35.32 -12.59
CA ALA A 314 -18.72 34.90 -11.20
C ALA A 314 -18.95 36.10 -10.26
N ALA A 315 -20.08 36.09 -9.55
CA ALA A 315 -20.30 36.90 -8.36
C ALA A 315 -20.16 36.01 -7.12
N SER A 316 -19.28 36.40 -6.22
CA SER A 316 -19.07 35.80 -4.91
C SER A 316 -20.22 36.14 -3.97
N THR A 317 -20.96 35.13 -3.52
CA THR A 317 -21.84 35.25 -2.35
C THR A 317 -21.63 34.06 -1.44
N SER A 318 -21.14 34.36 -0.24
CA SER A 318 -21.07 33.47 0.91
C SER A 318 -22.47 33.00 1.30
N ALA A 319 -22.69 31.68 1.31
CA ALA A 319 -23.85 31.06 1.93
C ALA A 319 -23.37 29.94 2.86
N SER A 320 -23.54 30.15 4.16
CA SER A 320 -23.49 29.13 5.21
C SER A 320 -24.61 28.11 4.99
N MET A 321 -24.29 26.83 4.95
CA MET A 321 -25.28 25.75 4.85
C MET A 321 -25.28 24.92 6.14
N ASP A 322 -26.43 24.91 6.81
CA ASP A 322 -26.76 24.23 8.07
C ASP A 322 -26.88 22.72 7.82
N LEU A 323 -26.11 21.90 8.54
CA LEU A 323 -25.95 20.45 8.34
C LEU A 323 -27.10 19.61 8.94
N ARG A 324 -28.33 20.13 9.00
CA ARG A 324 -29.44 19.46 9.69
C ARG A 324 -30.49 18.76 8.83
N ASP A 325 -30.41 18.83 7.51
CA ASP A 325 -31.38 18.17 6.62
C ASP A 325 -30.71 17.19 5.65
N CYS A 326 -30.30 16.03 6.16
CA CYS A 326 -29.94 14.87 5.33
C CYS A 326 -30.73 13.63 5.82
N PRO A 327 -31.69 13.09 5.04
CA PRO A 327 -32.50 11.96 5.46
C PRO A 327 -31.82 10.65 5.06
N PHE A 328 -30.90 10.16 5.88
CA PHE A 328 -30.48 8.75 5.86
C PHE A 328 -30.48 8.20 7.28
N VAL A 329 -31.62 7.59 7.63
CA VAL A 329 -31.81 6.78 8.84
C VAL A 329 -30.99 5.50 8.67
N CYS A 330 -29.80 5.45 9.26
CA CYS A 330 -29.11 4.20 9.54
C CYS A 330 -29.58 3.70 10.91
N ASN A 331 -30.23 2.54 10.91
CA ASN A 331 -30.67 1.83 12.09
C ASN A 331 -29.46 1.47 12.99
N GLU A 332 -29.25 2.22 14.05
CA GLU A 332 -28.37 1.85 15.15
C GLU A 332 -29.10 0.87 16.05
N ASN A 333 -28.79 -0.42 15.93
CA ASN A 333 -28.93 -1.38 17.02
C ASN A 333 -27.98 -2.55 16.76
N VAL A 334 -27.41 -3.07 17.85
CA VAL A 334 -26.38 -4.11 17.93
C VAL A 334 -24.94 -3.58 17.88
N TYR A 335 -24.50 -2.93 18.96
CA TYR A 335 -23.28 -3.27 19.72
C TYR A 335 -23.32 -2.48 21.04
N GLY A 336 -24.00 -3.03 22.04
CA GLY A 336 -23.93 -2.53 23.40
C GLY A 336 -22.71 -3.08 24.12
N SER A 337 -21.69 -2.25 24.34
CA SER A 337 -20.66 -2.50 25.34
C SER A 337 -20.78 -1.44 26.44
N ARG A 338 -21.30 -1.88 27.60
CA ARG A 338 -21.28 -1.10 28.86
C ARG A 338 -19.82 -0.80 29.22
N PHE A 339 -19.52 0.48 29.44
CA PHE A 339 -18.37 0.89 30.22
C PHE A 339 -18.77 0.86 31.70
N GLU A 340 -18.22 -0.09 32.47
CA GLU A 340 -18.20 0.02 33.93
C GLU A 340 -16.91 0.74 34.35
N GLU A 341 -17.07 1.87 35.04
CA GLU A 341 -15.97 2.58 35.70
C GLU A 341 -15.46 1.74 36.88
N MET A 342 -14.18 1.38 36.87
CA MET A 342 -13.49 0.84 38.05
C MET A 342 -12.69 1.94 38.76
N PRO A 343 -12.73 2.02 40.11
CA PRO A 343 -12.10 3.11 40.85
C PRO A 343 -10.57 3.00 40.90
N MET A 344 -9.91 4.14 40.71
CA MET A 344 -8.46 4.32 40.84
C MET A 344 -7.95 3.90 42.24
N LYS A 345 -6.97 2.99 42.29
CA LYS A 345 -6.09 2.83 43.45
C LYS A 345 -4.72 3.46 43.19
N ARG A 346 -4.31 4.32 44.14
CA ARG A 346 -3.10 5.16 44.14
C ARG A 346 -1.78 4.39 44.17
N LYS A 347 -0.77 5.00 43.53
CA LYS A 347 0.70 5.02 43.75
C LYS A 347 1.43 3.68 43.99
N ARG A 348 2.26 3.29 43.02
CA ARG A 348 3.50 2.53 43.24
C ARG A 348 4.63 3.10 42.38
N GLU A 349 5.79 3.32 43.01
CA GLU A 349 7.05 3.84 42.46
C GLU A 349 7.59 3.00 41.27
N PRO A 350 8.45 3.57 40.40
CA PRO A 350 8.94 2.87 39.22
C PRO A 350 9.95 1.78 39.62
N LYS A 351 9.50 0.52 39.61
CA LYS A 351 10.41 -0.63 39.59
C LYS A 351 10.99 -0.79 38.18
N LYS A 352 12.32 -0.76 38.07
CA LYS A 352 13.11 -1.08 36.86
C LYS A 352 12.50 -2.28 36.11
N MET A 353 11.96 -2.07 34.91
CA MET A 353 11.55 -3.16 34.03
C MET A 353 12.80 -3.83 33.43
N LYS A 354 12.98 -5.12 33.71
CA LYS A 354 13.86 -6.02 32.95
C LYS A 354 13.01 -6.65 31.84
N TYR A 355 13.33 -6.40 30.58
CA TYR A 355 12.71 -7.12 29.46
C TYR A 355 13.44 -8.45 29.21
N ARG A 356 12.69 -9.51 28.92
CA ARG A 356 13.19 -10.80 28.40
C ARG A 356 12.76 -10.89 26.93
N LEU A 357 13.72 -10.92 26.01
CA LEU A 357 13.49 -11.26 24.60
C LEU A 357 13.30 -12.77 24.48
N LYS A 358 12.18 -13.20 23.92
CA LYS A 358 11.91 -14.60 23.54
C LYS A 358 12.26 -14.74 22.07
N GLN A 359 13.45 -15.27 21.77
CA GLN A 359 13.76 -15.78 20.44
C GLN A 359 13.19 -17.19 20.34
N ASN A 360 12.16 -17.39 19.51
CA ASN A 360 11.73 -18.72 19.11
C ASN A 360 12.68 -19.23 18.02
N CYS A 361 13.65 -20.06 18.41
CA CYS A 361 14.36 -20.95 17.51
C CYS A 361 13.82 -22.38 17.75
N ASP A 362 12.76 -22.76 17.06
CA ASP A 362 12.29 -24.15 17.05
C ASP A 362 13.05 -24.93 15.98
N LEU A 363 14.30 -25.30 16.27
CA LEU A 363 15.00 -26.39 15.59
C LEU A 363 15.90 -27.10 16.61
N PHE A 364 15.55 -28.36 16.88
CA PHE A 364 16.21 -29.37 17.73
C PHE A 364 15.95 -29.30 19.24
N GLY A 365 15.47 -30.43 19.76
CA GLY A 365 15.02 -30.61 21.14
C GLY A 365 16.13 -30.55 22.20
N GLU A 366 15.65 -30.34 23.43
CA GLU A 366 16.27 -30.64 24.72
C GLU A 366 17.72 -30.15 24.96
N ASN A 367 17.85 -28.98 25.59
CA ASN A 367 18.43 -28.79 26.93
C ASN A 367 18.59 -27.29 27.26
N GLU A 368 18.01 -26.84 28.37
CA GLU A 368 18.09 -25.45 28.83
C GLU A 368 19.51 -25.10 29.31
N LYS A 369 20.16 -24.12 28.67
CA LYS A 369 21.32 -23.41 29.24
C LYS A 369 21.08 -21.90 29.19
N TRP A 370 21.07 -21.29 30.38
CA TRP A 370 20.88 -19.85 30.60
C TRP A 370 22.20 -19.10 30.44
N VAL A 371 22.26 -18.12 29.51
CA VAL A 371 23.41 -17.20 29.40
C VAL A 371 22.96 -15.79 29.84
N ARG A 372 23.66 -15.20 30.83
CA ARG A 372 23.51 -13.78 31.20
C ARG A 372 24.39 -12.95 30.29
N GLY A 373 23.82 -11.99 29.57
CA GLY A 373 24.57 -10.95 28.86
C GLY A 373 24.29 -9.59 29.48
N GLU A 374 25.34 -8.91 29.96
CA GLU A 374 25.35 -7.48 30.25
C GLU A 374 26.08 -6.78 29.11
N THR A 375 25.44 -5.82 28.44
CA THR A 375 26.11 -4.96 27.46
C THR A 375 26.56 -3.68 28.15
N ARG A 376 27.88 -3.56 28.39
CA ARG A 376 28.52 -2.28 28.72
C ARG A 376 28.67 -1.48 27.43
N VAL A 377 28.27 -0.22 27.47
CA VAL A 377 28.66 0.79 26.48
C VAL A 377 30.15 1.05 26.69
N GLY A 378 30.98 0.65 25.73
CA GLY A 378 32.39 1.03 25.68
C GLY A 378 32.53 2.28 24.83
N GLU A 379 33.01 3.37 25.46
CA GLU A 379 33.85 4.35 24.79
C GLU A 379 35.13 3.66 24.34
N GLU A 380 35.59 3.92 23.12
CA GLU A 380 37.01 4.09 22.81
C GLU A 380 37.20 4.64 21.37
N ASN A 381 37.79 5.83 21.34
CA ASN A 381 38.73 6.45 20.38
C ASN A 381 38.51 6.36 18.86
#